data_AF-C1LK95-F1
#
_entry.id   AF-C1LK95-F1
#
_cell.length_a   1.000
_cell.length_b   1.000
_cell.length_c   1.000
_cell.angle_alpha   90.00
_cell.angle_beta   90.00
_cell.angle_gamma   90.00
#
_symmetry.space_group_name_H-M   'P 1'
#
loop_
_entity.id
_entity.type
_entity.pdbx_description
1 polymer ?
#
loop_
_entity_poly.entity_id
_entity_poly.type
_entity_poly.pdbx_seq_one_letter_code
_entity_poly.pdbx_strand_id
1 'polypeptide(L)'
;MAFMDLGDNFVLWMTMRANICLKKSSRKVDELFRMLDKDGSGTIIFDEFLCALRPPLSPSRLAVIKKAFAKMDKTGDGKITLEDLRNVYQVKHDARYMSGKATEDQILRDFLKTFEAANSMDGVVTWDEFLSYYSGVSASIDSDSYFELMMWKAYNL
;
A
#
# COMPACT_ATOMS: atom_id res chain seq x y z
N MET A 1 -45.62 -3.86 -5.62
CA MET A 1 -45.67 -2.39 -5.72
C MET A 1 -45.00 -1.81 -4.48
N ALA A 2 -43.92 -1.06 -4.71
CA ALA A 2 -43.12 -0.19 -3.82
C ALA A 2 -42.45 -0.82 -2.56
N PHE A 3 -41.12 -0.83 -2.38
CA PHE A 3 -40.06 0.22 -2.25
C PHE A 3 -39.94 0.84 -0.84
N MET A 4 -38.77 0.56 -0.23
CA MET A 4 -37.97 1.29 0.78
C MET A 4 -38.52 1.62 2.18
N ASP A 5 -37.82 1.11 3.21
CA ASP A 5 -36.94 2.00 3.98
C ASP A 5 -35.68 1.24 4.45
N LEU A 6 -34.52 1.72 3.99
CA LEU A 6 -33.17 1.19 4.21
C LEU A 6 -32.40 2.32 4.91
N GLY A 7 -32.63 2.47 6.22
CA GLY A 7 -32.05 3.57 7.02
C GLY A 7 -30.90 3.14 7.93
N ASP A 8 -31.11 2.18 8.83
CA ASP A 8 -30.27 2.12 10.04
C ASP A 8 -29.58 0.79 10.34
N ASN A 9 -29.51 -0.13 9.37
CA ASN A 9 -28.99 -1.49 9.64
C ASN A 9 -27.80 -1.94 8.78
N PHE A 10 -27.20 -1.05 7.98
CA PHE A 10 -26.00 -1.41 7.21
C PHE A 10 -24.77 -1.62 8.13
N VAL A 11 -24.62 -0.78 9.16
CA VAL A 11 -23.56 -0.91 10.18
C VAL A 11 -23.79 -2.15 11.05
N LEU A 12 -25.05 -2.46 11.38
CA LEU A 12 -25.42 -3.66 12.14
C LEU A 12 -25.17 -4.94 11.32
N TRP A 13 -25.42 -4.92 10.01
CA TRP A 13 -25.14 -6.04 9.12
C TRP A 13 -23.64 -6.26 8.89
N MET A 14 -22.84 -5.19 8.78
CA MET A 14 -21.38 -5.30 8.73
C MET A 14 -20.79 -5.83 10.04
N THR A 15 -21.34 -5.43 11.19
CA THR A 15 -20.90 -5.94 12.50
C THR A 15 -21.35 -7.38 12.77
N MET A 16 -22.48 -7.84 12.25
CA MET A 16 -22.95 -9.23 12.41
C MET A 16 -22.24 -10.26 11.51
N ARG A 17 -21.56 -9.84 10.44
CA ARG A 17 -20.76 -10.75 9.59
C ARG A 17 -19.29 -10.86 10.02
N ALA A 18 -18.79 -9.91 10.78
CA ALA A 18 -17.51 -10.04 11.47
C ALA A 18 -17.76 -10.74 12.81
N ASN A 19 -17.80 -12.07 12.81
CA ASN A 19 -17.74 -12.88 14.02
C ASN A 19 -16.32 -12.80 14.64
N ILE A 20 -15.85 -11.58 14.90
CA ILE A 20 -14.73 -11.33 15.80
C ILE A 20 -15.37 -11.26 17.18
N CYS A 21 -15.55 -12.43 17.76
CA CYS A 21 -15.84 -12.59 19.18
C CYS A 21 -14.63 -12.09 19.98
N LEU A 22 -14.43 -10.76 20.05
CA LEU A 22 -13.52 -10.14 21.02
C LEU A 22 -14.18 -10.29 22.39
N LYS A 23 -14.09 -11.49 22.97
CA LYS A 23 -14.17 -11.64 24.42
C LYS A 23 -13.14 -10.66 25.00
N LYS A 24 -13.64 -9.63 25.69
CA LYS A 24 -12.90 -8.57 26.36
C LYS A 24 -12.02 -9.18 27.46
N SER A 25 -10.87 -9.73 27.06
CA SER A 25 -9.76 -10.03 27.96
C SER A 25 -8.78 -8.88 27.80
N SER A 26 -8.48 -8.16 28.89
CA SER A 26 -7.64 -6.95 28.87
C SER A 26 -6.35 -7.12 28.07
N ARG A 27 -5.73 -8.31 28.14
CA ARG A 27 -4.50 -8.65 27.41
C ARG A 27 -4.62 -8.52 25.89
N LYS A 28 -5.78 -8.86 25.31
CA LYS A 28 -5.99 -8.75 23.85
C LYS A 28 -6.08 -7.30 23.39
N VAL A 29 -6.59 -6.42 24.25
CA VAL A 29 -6.67 -4.98 23.93
C VAL A 29 -5.28 -4.37 23.98
N ASP A 30 -4.43 -4.76 24.94
CA ASP A 30 -3.04 -4.30 25.02
C ASP A 30 -2.19 -4.82 23.83
N GLU A 31 -2.41 -6.06 23.41
CA GLU A 31 -1.77 -6.63 22.22
C GLU A 31 -2.22 -5.91 20.95
N LEU A 32 -3.53 -5.68 20.77
CA LEU A 32 -4.05 -4.90 19.66
C LEU A 32 -3.47 -3.48 19.70
N PHE A 33 -3.48 -2.82 20.85
CA PHE A 33 -2.94 -1.47 21.00
C PHE A 33 -1.48 -1.39 20.56
N ARG A 34 -0.64 -2.35 20.98
CA ARG A 34 0.77 -2.45 20.52
C ARG A 34 0.91 -2.76 19.04
N MET A 35 -0.07 -3.43 18.43
CA MET A 35 -0.06 -3.67 16.98
C MET A 35 -0.46 -2.42 16.19
N LEU A 36 -1.32 -1.57 16.77
CA LEU A 36 -1.85 -0.34 16.18
C LEU A 36 -0.88 0.84 16.32
N ASP A 37 -0.32 1.03 17.51
CA ASP A 37 0.65 2.08 17.86
C ASP A 37 2.02 1.75 17.24
N LYS A 38 2.24 2.24 16.01
CA LYS A 38 3.44 1.92 15.21
C LYS A 38 4.63 2.74 15.64
N ASP A 39 4.41 3.97 16.05
CA ASP A 39 5.46 4.87 16.52
C ASP A 39 5.77 4.71 18.02
N GLY A 40 4.96 3.95 18.76
CA GLY A 40 5.14 3.70 20.18
C GLY A 40 4.85 4.94 21.03
N SER A 41 4.08 5.90 20.50
CA SER A 41 3.70 7.14 21.16
C SER A 41 2.76 6.91 22.34
N GLY A 42 2.16 5.72 22.46
CA GLY A 42 1.12 5.44 23.45
C GLY A 42 -0.24 6.02 23.07
N THR A 43 -0.41 6.49 21.83
CA THR A 43 -1.67 7.01 21.29
C THR A 43 -1.84 6.57 19.85
N ILE A 44 -3.01 6.02 19.50
CA ILE A 44 -3.28 5.62 18.11
C ILE A 44 -3.85 6.82 17.37
N ILE A 45 -3.10 7.37 16.41
CA ILE A 45 -3.60 8.43 15.53
C ILE A 45 -4.49 7.83 14.43
N PHE A 46 -5.33 8.67 13.81
CA PHE A 46 -6.33 8.21 12.83
C PHE A 46 -5.71 7.42 11.68
N ASP A 47 -4.52 7.82 11.20
CA ASP A 47 -3.82 7.13 10.12
C ASP A 47 -3.33 5.73 10.54
N GLU A 48 -2.85 5.57 11.77
CA GLU A 48 -2.45 4.27 12.32
C GLU A 48 -3.65 3.32 12.45
N PHE A 49 -4.79 3.86 12.89
CA PHE A 49 -6.04 3.12 12.96
C PHE A 49 -6.50 2.65 11.56
N LEU A 50 -6.47 3.54 10.56
CA LEU A 50 -6.80 3.18 9.18
C LEU A 50 -5.83 2.14 8.60
N CYS A 51 -4.53 2.25 8.90
CA CYS A 51 -3.54 1.28 8.46
C CYS A 51 -3.84 -0.11 9.00
N ALA A 52 -4.27 -0.21 10.24
CA ALA A 52 -4.54 -1.49 10.87
C ALA A 52 -5.90 -2.11 10.52
N LEU A 53 -6.86 -1.29 10.09
CA LEU A 53 -8.12 -1.80 9.54
C LEU A 53 -7.93 -2.42 8.16
N ARG A 54 -6.76 -2.25 7.51
CA ARG A 54 -6.50 -2.87 6.22
C ARG A 54 -6.49 -4.39 6.34
N PRO A 55 -7.21 -5.10 5.46
CA PRO A 55 -7.20 -6.55 5.45
C PRO A 55 -5.78 -7.07 5.16
N PRO A 56 -5.40 -8.21 5.75
CA PRO A 56 -4.12 -8.84 5.43
C PRO A 56 -4.06 -9.19 3.94
N LEU A 57 -2.90 -8.96 3.32
CA LEU A 57 -2.66 -9.32 1.93
C LEU A 57 -2.75 -10.84 1.75
N SER A 58 -3.42 -11.28 0.69
CA SER A 58 -3.38 -12.70 0.31
C SER A 58 -1.96 -13.09 -0.10
N PRO A 59 -1.57 -14.38 0.05
CA PRO A 59 -0.25 -14.83 -0.36
C PRO A 59 0.07 -14.56 -1.82
N SER A 60 -0.92 -14.56 -2.71
CA SER A 60 -0.73 -14.31 -4.14
C SER A 60 -0.43 -12.83 -4.43
N ARG A 61 -1.17 -11.91 -3.80
CA ARG A 61 -0.87 -10.46 -3.85
C ARG A 61 0.50 -10.16 -3.29
N LEU A 62 0.85 -10.76 -2.15
CA LEU A 62 2.18 -10.58 -1.55
C LEU A 62 3.29 -11.09 -2.49
N ALA A 63 3.08 -12.23 -3.16
CA ALA A 63 4.05 -12.78 -4.10
C ALA A 63 4.29 -11.87 -5.31
N VAL A 64 3.24 -11.27 -5.89
CA VAL A 64 3.42 -10.35 -7.03
C VAL A 64 4.06 -9.02 -6.60
N ILE A 65 3.74 -8.51 -5.41
CA ILE A 65 4.42 -7.32 -4.84
C ILE A 65 5.90 -7.59 -4.62
N LYS A 66 6.26 -8.76 -4.05
CA LYS A 66 7.66 -9.18 -3.90
C LYS A 66 8.39 -9.27 -5.24
N LYS A 67 7.76 -9.84 -6.27
CA LYS A 67 8.33 -9.91 -7.62
C LYS A 67 8.54 -8.53 -8.23
N ALA A 68 7.58 -7.62 -8.06
CA ALA A 68 7.72 -6.24 -8.53
C ALA A 68 8.87 -5.51 -7.82
N PHE A 69 8.96 -5.63 -6.49
CA PHE A 69 10.04 -5.02 -5.72
C PHE A 69 11.42 -5.54 -6.15
N ALA A 70 11.59 -6.86 -6.22
CA ALA A 70 12.85 -7.48 -6.65
C ALA A 70 13.22 -7.17 -8.10
N LYS A 71 12.23 -6.82 -8.94
CA LYS A 71 12.50 -6.39 -10.31
C LYS A 71 13.05 -4.96 -10.36
N MET A 72 12.55 -4.10 -9.47
CA MET A 72 12.95 -2.70 -9.39
C MET A 72 14.30 -2.55 -8.69
N ASP A 73 14.53 -3.25 -7.58
CA ASP A 73 15.81 -3.27 -6.88
C ASP A 73 16.87 -4.03 -7.71
N LYS A 74 17.73 -3.28 -8.41
CA LYS A 74 18.79 -3.84 -9.26
C LYS A 74 20.08 -4.06 -8.51
N THR A 75 20.34 -3.23 -7.50
CA THR A 75 21.49 -3.36 -6.62
C THR A 75 21.36 -4.55 -5.67
N GLY A 76 20.13 -4.97 -5.37
CA GLY A 76 19.82 -6.07 -4.46
C GLY A 76 20.04 -5.72 -3.00
N ASP A 77 20.07 -4.43 -2.66
CA ASP A 77 20.34 -3.95 -1.30
C ASP A 77 19.07 -3.88 -0.43
N GLY A 78 17.92 -4.28 -0.99
CA GLY A 78 16.63 -4.28 -0.32
C GLY A 78 15.97 -2.90 -0.30
N LYS A 79 16.44 -1.97 -1.13
CA LYS A 79 15.90 -0.61 -1.28
C LYS A 79 15.81 -0.27 -2.77
N ILE A 80 14.88 0.60 -3.11
CA ILE A 80 14.76 1.12 -4.47
C ILE A 80 15.24 2.56 -4.44
N THR A 81 16.33 2.80 -5.16
CA THR A 81 16.93 4.13 -5.28
C THR A 81 16.69 4.73 -6.67
N LEU A 82 17.06 6.00 -6.84
CA LEU A 82 17.08 6.64 -8.16
C LEU A 82 17.95 5.89 -9.17
N GLU A 83 19.07 5.31 -8.72
CA GLU A 83 19.99 4.59 -9.59
C GLU A 83 19.37 3.29 -10.10
N ASP A 84 18.62 2.59 -9.25
CA ASP A 84 17.86 1.40 -9.65
C ASP A 84 16.82 1.75 -10.73
N LEU A 85 16.07 2.84 -10.52
CA LEU A 85 15.02 3.24 -11.46
C LEU A 85 15.55 3.73 -12.80
N ARG A 86 16.71 4.39 -12.86
CA ARG A 86 17.33 4.78 -14.15
C ARG A 86 17.55 3.57 -15.07
N ASN A 87 17.83 2.40 -14.50
CA ASN A 87 18.07 1.18 -15.26
C ASN A 87 16.77 0.45 -15.64
N VAL A 88 15.66 0.72 -14.94
CA VAL A 88 14.38 0.02 -15.14
C VAL A 88 13.38 0.85 -15.94
N TYR A 89 13.38 2.17 -15.75
CA TYR A 89 12.37 3.06 -16.28
C TYR A 89 12.85 3.81 -17.52
N GLN A 90 12.16 3.64 -18.64
CA GLN A 90 12.48 4.36 -19.88
C GLN A 90 11.84 5.75 -19.88
N VAL A 91 12.50 6.71 -19.21
CA VAL A 91 12.02 8.11 -19.09
C VAL A 91 11.83 8.80 -20.45
N LYS A 92 12.49 8.30 -21.50
CA LYS A 92 12.41 8.82 -22.87
C LYS A 92 10.99 8.80 -23.47
N HIS A 93 10.09 7.97 -22.94
CA HIS A 93 8.69 7.91 -23.38
C HIS A 93 7.74 8.80 -22.55
N ASP A 94 8.22 9.44 -21.47
CA ASP A 94 7.40 10.36 -20.68
C ASP A 94 7.18 11.68 -21.45
N ALA A 95 5.92 12.10 -21.57
CA ALA A 95 5.55 13.31 -22.31
C ALA A 95 6.17 14.59 -21.70
N ARG A 96 6.45 14.63 -20.40
CA ARG A 96 7.11 15.74 -19.71
C ARG A 96 8.60 15.80 -20.03
N TYR A 97 9.24 14.64 -20.21
CA TYR A 97 10.62 14.56 -20.69
C TYR A 97 10.72 15.02 -22.14
N MET A 98 9.85 14.51 -23.01
CA MET A 98 9.83 14.87 -24.44
C MET A 98 9.53 16.36 -24.69
N SER A 99 8.71 16.97 -23.83
CA SER A 99 8.40 18.41 -23.92
C SER A 99 9.43 19.31 -23.23
N GLY A 100 10.49 18.75 -22.64
CA GLY A 100 11.51 19.50 -21.91
C GLY A 100 11.02 20.16 -20.62
N LYS A 101 9.82 19.81 -20.14
CA LYS A 101 9.21 20.39 -18.93
C LYS A 101 9.78 19.81 -17.64
N ALA A 102 10.35 18.61 -17.70
CA ALA A 102 10.96 17.94 -16.56
C ALA A 102 12.23 17.21 -16.99
N THR A 103 13.21 17.17 -16.09
CA THR A 103 14.42 16.36 -16.27
C THR A 103 14.14 14.90 -15.92
N GLU A 104 15.04 14.02 -16.36
CA GLU A 104 14.99 12.60 -16.02
C GLU A 104 14.89 12.38 -14.51
N ASP A 105 15.80 13.02 -13.76
CA ASP A 105 15.85 12.94 -12.31
C ASP A 105 14.58 13.46 -11.63
N GLN A 106 13.95 14.50 -12.17
CA GLN A 106 12.71 15.01 -11.60
C GLN A 106 11.57 13.99 -11.76
N ILE A 107 11.46 13.36 -12.93
CA ILE A 107 10.43 12.35 -13.19
C ILE A 107 10.63 11.12 -12.29
N LEU A 108 11.87 10.67 -12.15
CA LEU A 108 12.19 9.52 -11.30
C LEU A 108 11.99 9.83 -9.80
N ARG A 109 12.34 11.04 -9.35
CA ARG A 109 12.07 11.49 -7.98
C ARG A 109 10.58 11.58 -7.71
N ASP A 110 9.82 12.14 -8.64
CA ASP A 110 8.36 12.22 -8.52
C ASP A 110 7.75 10.82 -8.45
N PHE A 111 8.30 9.85 -9.19
CA PHE A 111 7.88 8.46 -9.12
C PHE A 111 8.18 7.82 -7.75
N LEU A 112 9.39 7.99 -7.20
CA LEU A 112 9.73 7.47 -5.86
C LEU A 112 8.82 8.04 -4.78
N LYS A 113 8.56 9.34 -4.83
CA LYS A 113 7.63 10.04 -3.92
C LYS A 113 6.23 9.46 -3.90
N THR A 114 5.80 8.73 -4.92
CA THR A 114 4.48 8.07 -4.92
C THR A 114 4.41 6.89 -3.94
N PHE A 115 5.54 6.27 -3.61
CA PHE A 115 5.64 5.14 -2.69
C PHE A 115 6.09 5.54 -1.29
N GLU A 116 6.85 6.62 -1.18
CA GLU A 116 7.33 7.15 0.10
C GLU A 116 6.18 7.55 1.02
N ALA A 117 6.34 7.28 2.31
CA ALA A 117 5.41 7.77 3.31
C ALA A 117 5.60 9.29 3.50
N ALA A 118 4.54 10.01 3.87
CA ALA A 118 4.61 11.46 4.10
C ALA A 118 5.67 11.88 5.14
N ASN A 119 6.04 10.96 6.03
CA ASN A 119 7.02 11.18 7.10
C ASN A 119 8.44 10.71 6.75
N SER A 120 8.66 10.13 5.56
CA SER A 120 9.94 9.56 5.11
C SER A 120 10.14 9.84 3.61
N MET A 121 10.54 11.07 3.29
CA MET A 121 10.90 11.49 1.93
C MET A 121 12.43 11.60 1.79
N ASP A 122 13.11 10.47 1.95
CA ASP A 122 14.58 10.39 1.90
C ASP A 122 15.13 10.09 0.49
N GLY A 123 14.25 9.91 -0.49
CA GLY A 123 14.58 9.55 -1.86
C GLY A 123 14.83 8.06 -2.04
N VAL A 124 14.45 7.23 -1.07
CA VAL A 124 14.70 5.79 -1.02
C VAL A 124 13.43 5.06 -0.62
N VAL A 125 13.00 4.10 -1.44
CA VAL A 125 11.80 3.32 -1.14
C VAL A 125 12.21 1.97 -0.56
N THR A 126 11.89 1.78 0.71
CA THR A 126 12.11 0.52 1.43
C THR A 126 11.03 -0.52 1.12
N TRP A 127 11.29 -1.78 1.44
CA TRP A 127 10.29 -2.85 1.33
C TRP A 127 8.99 -2.52 2.09
N ASP A 128 9.10 -1.96 3.30
CA ASP A 128 7.93 -1.65 4.12
C ASP A 128 7.09 -0.51 3.53
N GLU A 129 7.72 0.52 2.96
CA GLU A 129 7.02 1.60 2.26
C GLU A 129 6.33 1.10 0.99
N PHE A 130 7.04 0.32 0.19
CA PHE A 130 6.49 -0.29 -1.02
C PHE A 130 5.30 -1.21 -0.70
N LEU A 131 5.43 -2.03 0.33
CA LEU A 131 4.36 -2.92 0.80
C LEU A 131 3.19 -2.13 1.38
N SER A 132 3.44 -1.08 2.15
CA SER A 132 2.40 -0.22 2.72
C SER A 132 1.58 0.47 1.63
N TYR A 133 2.24 1.01 0.60
CA TYR A 133 1.59 1.60 -0.56
C TYR A 133 0.67 0.57 -1.25
N TYR A 134 1.20 -0.60 -1.60
CA TYR A 134 0.42 -1.64 -2.29
C TYR A 134 -0.63 -2.30 -1.41
N SER A 135 -0.47 -2.30 -0.10
CA SER A 135 -1.52 -2.69 0.83
C SER A 135 -2.71 -1.72 0.77
N GLY A 136 -2.45 -0.42 0.65
CA GLY A 136 -3.49 0.60 0.41
C GLY A 136 -4.21 0.40 -0.93
N VAL A 137 -3.44 0.24 -2.02
CA VAL A 137 -4.01 -0.06 -3.35
C VAL A 137 -4.82 -1.35 -3.33
N SER A 138 -4.28 -2.40 -2.70
CA SER A 138 -4.95 -3.69 -2.53
C SER A 138 -6.28 -3.57 -1.78
N ALA A 139 -6.37 -2.73 -0.75
CA ALA A 139 -7.61 -2.53 0.01
C ALA A 139 -8.73 -1.90 -0.85
N SER A 140 -8.38 -1.22 -1.94
CA SER A 140 -9.35 -0.67 -2.90
C SER A 140 -9.73 -1.64 -4.03
N ILE A 141 -9.10 -2.82 -4.10
CA ILE A 141 -9.30 -3.80 -5.18
C ILE A 141 -9.87 -5.10 -4.61
N ASP A 142 -11.09 -5.43 -5.02
CA ASP A 142 -11.81 -6.62 -4.52
C ASP A 142 -11.25 -7.94 -5.05
N SER A 143 -10.69 -7.96 -6.27
CA SER A 143 -10.24 -9.20 -6.95
C SER A 143 -8.72 -9.34 -6.96
N ASP A 144 -8.23 -10.46 -6.43
CA ASP A 144 -6.81 -10.83 -6.46
C ASP A 144 -6.27 -10.93 -7.89
N SER A 145 -7.05 -11.53 -8.80
CA SER A 145 -6.66 -11.67 -10.20
C SER A 145 -6.53 -10.32 -10.90
N TYR A 146 -7.40 -9.36 -10.58
CA TYR A 146 -7.29 -8.00 -11.13
C TYR A 146 -6.07 -7.27 -10.57
N PHE A 147 -5.83 -7.38 -9.26
CA PHE A 147 -4.64 -6.83 -8.62
C PHE A 147 -3.35 -7.39 -9.24
N GLU A 148 -3.28 -8.72 -9.40
CA GLU A 148 -2.17 -9.38 -10.06
C GLU A 148 -2.00 -8.87 -11.49
N LEU A 149 -3.06 -8.87 -12.31
CA LEU A 149 -2.99 -8.39 -13.68
C LEU A 149 -2.50 -6.94 -13.76
N MET A 150 -2.96 -6.08 -12.84
CA MET A 150 -2.50 -4.69 -12.74
C MET A 150 -1.01 -4.62 -12.46
N MET A 151 -0.51 -5.38 -11.48
CA MET A 151 0.92 -5.45 -11.14
C MET A 151 1.77 -6.01 -12.27
N TRP A 152 1.30 -7.07 -12.93
CA TRP A 152 1.99 -7.68 -14.07
C TRP A 152 2.12 -6.69 -15.23
N LYS A 153 1.08 -5.91 -15.52
CA LYS A 153 1.13 -4.87 -16.56
C LYS A 153 2.02 -3.70 -16.16
N ALA A 154 1.93 -3.23 -14.91
CA ALA A 154 2.70 -2.09 -14.43
C ALA A 154 4.20 -2.35 -14.45
N TYR A 155 4.61 -3.55 -14.04
CA TYR A 155 6.03 -3.93 -13.91
C TYR A 155 6.52 -4.84 -15.03
N ASN A 156 5.68 -5.12 -16.03
CA ASN A 156 5.97 -6.04 -17.14
C ASN A 156 6.59 -7.36 -16.65
N LEU A 157 6.00 -7.95 -15.62
CA LEU A 157 6.51 -9.16 -14.95
C LEU A 157 6.55 -10.37 -15.89
#